data_AF-A0AA42YCK1-F1
#
_entry.id   AF-A0AA42YCK1-F1
#
_cell.length_a   1.000
_cell.length_b   1.000
_cell.length_c   1.000
_cell.angle_alpha   90.00
_cell.angle_beta   90.00
_cell.angle_gamma   90.00
#
_symmetry.space_group_name_H-M   'P 1'
#
loop_
_entity.id
_entity.type
_entity.pdbx_description
1 polymer ?
#
loop_
_entity_poly.entity_id
_entity_poly.type
_entity_poly.pdbx_seq_one_letter_code
_entity_poly.pdbx_strand_id
1 'polypeptide(L)'
;MALQSPARRRVLYRITRLGGAALALTGVSLSAVRAAAPDAERQRFMAHAYEMRRRAIASGDQAFGAVVVKNGQVVGEGVSAVLTTPDPTAHGEMQAIRDAARRLGSAKLAGCELYTTFQPCQMCETAAYWAGIERIFYGEAVTDGGAPRYRSC
;
A
#
# COMPACT_ATOMS: atom_id res chain seq x y z
N MET A 1 -33.74 39.20 14.46
CA MET A 1 -33.52 39.81 13.13
C MET A 1 -33.70 38.72 12.09
N ALA A 2 -34.96 38.50 11.70
CA ALA A 2 -35.32 37.65 10.58
C ALA A 2 -34.90 38.34 9.28
N LEU A 3 -34.59 37.57 8.24
CA LEU A 3 -35.29 37.61 6.96
C LEU A 3 -34.63 36.62 5.99
N GLN A 4 -35.37 35.55 5.71
CA GLN A 4 -35.14 34.61 4.62
C GLN A 4 -35.83 35.11 3.33
N SER A 5 -35.27 34.64 2.20
CA SER A 5 -35.89 34.47 0.86
C SER A 5 -36.04 35.73 -0.01
N PRO A 6 -36.24 35.64 -1.36
CA PRO A 6 -36.44 34.45 -2.23
C PRO A 6 -35.54 34.46 -3.50
N ALA A 7 -35.36 33.37 -4.25
CA ALA A 7 -36.24 33.07 -5.38
C ALA A 7 -35.91 31.69 -5.98
N ARG A 8 -36.91 30.81 -5.91
CA ARG A 8 -36.95 29.50 -6.55
C ARG A 8 -37.23 29.70 -8.05
N ARG A 9 -36.28 29.37 -8.93
CA ARG A 9 -36.56 29.17 -10.36
C ARG A 9 -37.03 27.73 -10.57
N ARG A 10 -38.34 27.56 -10.70
CA ARG A 10 -38.97 26.35 -11.26
C ARG A 10 -38.74 26.36 -12.77
N VAL A 11 -37.96 25.42 -13.28
CA VAL A 11 -37.98 25.08 -14.71
C VAL A 11 -38.67 23.73 -14.82
N LEU A 12 -39.92 23.79 -15.28
CA LEU A 12 -40.76 22.64 -15.60
C LEU A 12 -40.28 22.10 -16.95
N TYR A 13 -39.58 20.97 -16.98
CA TYR A 13 -39.28 20.30 -18.25
C TYR A 13 -40.38 19.30 -18.58
N ARG A 14 -41.05 19.53 -19.72
CA ARG A 14 -42.07 18.65 -20.30
C ARG A 14 -41.47 17.27 -20.56
N ILE A 15 -42.11 16.23 -20.02
CA ILE A 15 -41.85 14.83 -20.39
C ILE A 15 -42.97 14.43 -21.35
N THR A 16 -42.69 14.45 -22.64
CA THR A 16 -43.47 13.72 -23.65
C THR A 16 -42.85 12.33 -23.84
N ARG A 17 -43.74 11.34 -23.93
CA ARG A 17 -43.49 9.90 -23.85
C ARG A 17 -42.95 9.28 -25.16
N LEU A 18 -42.21 8.19 -24.96
CA LEU A 18 -42.12 6.95 -25.76
C LEU A 18 -41.31 6.94 -27.07
N GLY A 19 -40.34 6.02 -27.11
CA GLY A 19 -39.87 5.35 -28.34
C GLY A 19 -38.36 5.15 -28.39
N GLY A 20 -37.91 3.88 -28.35
CA GLY A 20 -36.57 3.53 -28.82
C GLY A 20 -35.75 2.68 -27.86
N ALA A 21 -35.90 1.36 -27.95
CA ALA A 21 -34.88 0.43 -27.52
C ALA A 21 -33.68 0.53 -28.48
N ALA A 22 -32.46 0.69 -27.95
CA ALA A 22 -31.22 0.31 -28.64
C ALA A 22 -30.06 0.19 -27.65
N LEU A 23 -29.52 -1.02 -27.58
CA LEU A 23 -28.24 -1.40 -26.98
C LEU A 23 -27.09 -0.49 -27.44
N ALA A 24 -26.23 -0.07 -26.51
CA ALA A 24 -24.78 0.03 -26.69
C ALA A 24 -24.08 0.38 -25.36
N LEU A 25 -23.94 -0.61 -24.45
CA LEU A 25 -22.96 -0.52 -23.36
C LEU A 25 -21.59 -0.92 -23.94
N THR A 26 -20.87 0.06 -24.48
CA THR A 26 -19.43 -0.10 -24.77
C THR A 26 -18.66 0.97 -24.02
N GLY A 27 -17.67 0.54 -23.24
CA GLY A 27 -16.68 1.44 -22.65
C GLY A 27 -16.66 1.52 -21.12
N VAL A 28 -16.68 0.39 -20.41
CA VAL A 28 -15.95 0.37 -19.12
C VAL A 28 -14.48 0.27 -19.48
N SER A 29 -13.77 1.39 -19.38
CA SER A 29 -12.31 1.45 -19.52
C SER A 29 -11.69 0.39 -18.61
N LEU A 30 -10.95 -0.56 -19.20
CA LEU A 30 -10.04 -1.50 -18.50
C LEU A 30 -8.86 -0.71 -17.91
N SER A 31 -9.15 0.18 -16.96
CA SER A 31 -8.13 0.73 -16.09
C SER A 31 -7.87 -0.29 -14.99
N ALA A 32 -7.10 -1.32 -15.36
CA ALA A 32 -6.37 -2.28 -14.55
C ALA A 32 -6.83 -2.39 -13.08
N VAL A 33 -7.85 -3.22 -12.82
CA VAL A 33 -7.92 -3.91 -11.53
C VAL A 33 -6.71 -4.83 -11.51
N ARG A 34 -5.63 -4.39 -10.84
CA ARG A 34 -4.43 -5.20 -10.67
C ARG A 34 -4.84 -6.47 -9.94
N ALA A 35 -4.89 -7.59 -10.65
CA ALA A 35 -5.20 -8.88 -10.07
C ALA A 35 -4.23 -9.10 -8.90
N ALA A 36 -4.76 -9.54 -7.75
CA ALA A 36 -3.94 -9.94 -6.63
C ALA A 36 -2.91 -10.96 -7.11
N ALA A 37 -1.63 -10.80 -6.74
CA ALA A 37 -0.60 -11.77 -7.08
C ALA A 37 -1.05 -13.20 -6.69
N PRO A 38 -0.72 -14.25 -7.46
CA PRO A 38 -1.00 -15.62 -7.04
C PRO A 38 -0.38 -15.92 -5.67
N ASP A 39 -0.96 -16.84 -4.88
CA ASP A 39 -0.45 -17.20 -3.55
C ASP A 39 1.04 -17.56 -3.55
N ALA A 40 1.49 -18.28 -4.58
CA ALA A 40 2.89 -18.66 -4.77
C ALA A 40 3.83 -17.45 -4.94
N GLU A 41 3.37 -16.39 -5.60
CA GLU A 41 4.17 -15.18 -5.80
C GLU A 41 4.30 -14.39 -4.50
N ARG A 42 3.22 -14.27 -3.71
CA ARG A 42 3.29 -13.67 -2.38
C ARG A 42 4.23 -14.43 -1.46
N GLN A 43 4.19 -15.77 -1.49
CA GLN A 43 5.11 -16.62 -0.74
C GLN A 43 6.56 -16.38 -1.13
N ARG A 44 6.85 -16.20 -2.43
CA ARG A 44 8.20 -15.85 -2.91
C ARG A 44 8.69 -14.52 -2.32
N PHE A 45 7.85 -13.49 -2.28
CA PHE A 45 8.23 -12.20 -1.68
C PHE A 45 8.37 -12.28 -0.17
N MET A 46 7.49 -13.03 0.50
CA MET A 46 7.62 -13.27 1.94
C MET A 46 8.91 -14.03 2.26
N ALA A 47 9.25 -15.07 1.49
CA ALA A 47 10.52 -15.79 1.65
C ALA A 47 11.73 -14.84 1.52
N HIS A 48 11.64 -13.82 0.65
CA HIS A 48 12.66 -12.80 0.54
C HIS A 48 12.73 -11.88 1.78
N ALA A 49 11.59 -11.51 2.37
CA ALA A 49 11.58 -10.80 3.66
C ALA A 49 12.24 -11.64 4.78
N TYR A 50 12.03 -12.96 4.79
CA TYR A 50 12.71 -13.86 5.73
C TYR A 50 14.22 -13.99 5.47
N GLU A 51 14.67 -13.85 4.23
CA GLU A 51 16.10 -13.70 3.92
C GLU A 51 16.67 -12.41 4.52
N MET A 52 15.96 -11.28 4.42
CA MET A 52 16.38 -10.04 5.10
C MET A 52 16.46 -10.21 6.62
N ARG A 53 15.51 -10.94 7.21
CA ARG A 53 15.56 -11.30 8.64
C ARG A 53 16.80 -12.13 8.98
N ARG A 54 17.16 -13.11 8.15
CA ARG A 54 18.39 -13.91 8.35
C ARG A 54 19.63 -13.02 8.33
N ARG A 55 19.68 -12.05 7.42
CA ARG A 55 20.77 -11.06 7.34
C ARG A 55 20.84 -10.19 8.60
N ALA A 56 19.70 -9.75 9.14
CA ALA A 56 19.65 -8.95 10.36
C ALA A 56 20.23 -9.72 11.56
N ILE A 57 19.87 -11.00 11.69
CA ILE A 57 20.41 -11.88 12.73
C ILE A 57 21.92 -12.05 12.54
N ALA A 58 22.36 -12.29 11.30
CA ALA A 58 23.78 -12.48 10.99
C ALA A 58 24.62 -11.21 11.26
N SER A 59 24.04 -10.03 11.15
CA SER A 59 24.69 -8.76 11.51
C SER A 59 24.63 -8.44 13.00
N GLY A 60 24.00 -9.27 13.83
CA GLY A 60 23.85 -9.03 15.27
C GLY A 60 22.72 -8.07 15.64
N ASP A 61 21.73 -7.89 14.75
CA ASP A 61 20.56 -7.04 14.98
C ASP A 61 19.29 -7.87 15.29
N GLN A 62 18.16 -7.19 15.44
CA GLN A 62 16.87 -7.79 15.73
C GLN A 62 16.37 -8.61 14.54
N ALA A 63 15.64 -9.69 14.82
CA ALA A 63 15.21 -10.68 13.82
C ALA A 63 14.00 -10.22 12.97
N PHE A 64 14.13 -9.07 12.29
CA PHE A 64 13.11 -8.48 11.43
C PHE A 64 13.66 -8.16 10.04
N GLY A 65 12.84 -8.38 9.02
CA GLY A 65 13.16 -8.09 7.63
C GLY A 65 11.92 -7.73 6.82
N ALA A 66 12.11 -6.92 5.79
CA ALA A 66 11.03 -6.50 4.90
C ALA A 66 11.50 -6.26 3.47
N VAL A 67 10.58 -6.36 2.52
CA VAL A 67 10.79 -5.99 1.11
C VAL A 67 9.59 -5.21 0.59
N VAL A 68 9.84 -4.28 -0.34
CA VAL A 68 8.82 -3.53 -1.06
C VAL A 68 8.78 -4.03 -2.50
N VAL A 69 7.58 -4.31 -3.00
CA VAL A 69 7.35 -4.89 -4.32
C VAL A 69 6.50 -3.94 -5.16
N LYS A 70 6.86 -3.76 -6.43
CA LYS A 70 6.08 -3.01 -7.42
C LYS A 70 6.02 -3.82 -8.71
N ASN A 71 4.82 -4.07 -9.23
CA ASN A 71 4.60 -4.82 -10.48
C ASN A 71 5.34 -6.18 -10.52
N GLY A 72 5.28 -6.94 -9.41
CA GLY A 72 5.93 -8.27 -9.30
C GLY A 72 7.45 -8.22 -9.13
N GLN A 73 8.05 -7.05 -8.96
CA GLN A 73 9.49 -6.88 -8.77
C GLN A 73 9.80 -6.27 -7.41
N VAL A 74 10.85 -6.78 -6.75
CA VAL A 74 11.35 -6.20 -5.51
C VAL A 74 12.06 -4.89 -5.85
N VAL A 75 11.51 -3.80 -5.35
CA VAL A 75 12.02 -2.44 -5.56
C VAL A 75 12.67 -1.88 -4.32
N GLY A 76 12.62 -2.54 -3.17
CA GLY A 76 13.34 -2.15 -1.96
C GLY A 76 13.53 -3.30 -0.99
N GLU A 77 14.66 -3.32 -0.30
CA GLU A 77 15.04 -4.33 0.69
C GLU A 77 15.38 -3.68 2.02
N GLY A 78 14.98 -4.31 3.12
CA GLY A 78 15.17 -3.75 4.47
C GLY A 78 15.56 -4.80 5.50
N VAL A 79 16.71 -4.56 6.11
CA VAL A 79 17.28 -5.35 7.21
C VAL A 79 17.19 -4.49 8.48
N SER A 80 16.76 -5.06 9.61
CA SER A 80 16.79 -4.34 10.89
C SER A 80 18.23 -3.92 11.22
N ALA A 81 18.40 -2.67 11.67
CA ALA A 81 19.70 -2.11 12.03
C ALA A 81 19.65 -1.30 13.35
N VAL A 82 18.66 -1.55 14.22
CA VAL A 82 18.42 -0.77 15.45
C VAL A 82 19.61 -0.82 16.41
N LEU A 83 20.18 -2.02 16.60
CA LEU A 83 21.29 -2.25 17.54
C LEU A 83 22.64 -1.93 16.90
N THR A 84 22.76 -2.20 15.60
CA THR A 84 24.01 -2.07 14.85
C THR A 84 24.31 -0.61 14.45
N THR A 85 23.30 0.25 14.26
CA THR A 85 23.47 1.67 13.90
C THR A 85 22.99 2.66 14.96
N PRO A 86 22.82 2.24 16.22
CA PRO A 86 22.10 2.98 17.27
C PRO A 86 20.92 3.87 16.83
N ASP A 87 20.09 3.41 15.88
CA ASP A 87 18.95 4.17 15.36
C ASP A 87 17.63 3.46 15.76
N PRO A 88 16.85 4.00 16.70
CA PRO A 88 15.60 3.37 17.15
C PRO A 88 14.53 3.30 16.03
N THR A 89 14.72 3.99 14.91
CA THR A 89 13.82 3.97 13.75
C THR A 89 14.26 3.00 12.65
N ALA A 90 15.42 2.36 12.77
CA ALA A 90 16.02 1.50 11.75
C ALA A 90 15.39 0.09 11.67
N HIS A 91 14.06 0.03 11.75
CA HIS A 91 13.29 -1.20 11.53
C HIS A 91 13.40 -1.66 10.07
N GLY A 92 13.26 -2.97 9.84
CA GLY A 92 13.32 -3.55 8.49
C GLY A 92 12.34 -2.88 7.52
N GLU A 93 11.11 -2.59 7.94
CA GLU A 93 10.12 -1.92 7.07
C GLU A 93 10.54 -0.50 6.70
N MET A 94 11.09 0.26 7.65
CA MET A 94 11.59 1.61 7.41
C MET A 94 12.74 1.60 6.41
N GLN A 95 13.67 0.65 6.54
CA GLN A 95 14.78 0.49 5.61
C GLN A 95 14.29 0.09 4.21
N ALA A 96 13.32 -0.83 4.10
CA ALA A 96 12.76 -1.25 2.81
C ALA A 96 12.04 -0.11 2.09
N ILE A 97 11.27 0.71 2.82
CA ILE A 97 10.59 1.90 2.28
C ILE A 97 11.62 2.93 1.79
N ARG A 98 12.64 3.22 2.60
CA ARG A 98 13.74 4.15 2.24
C ARG A 98 14.48 3.66 0.99
N ASP A 99 14.76 2.36 0.91
CA ASP A 99 15.44 1.75 -0.24
C ASP A 99 14.59 1.81 -1.52
N ALA A 100 13.29 1.51 -1.41
CA ALA A 100 12.34 1.66 -2.52
C ALA A 100 12.26 3.08 -3.03
N ALA A 101 12.18 4.06 -2.12
CA ALA A 101 12.11 5.46 -2.49
C ALA A 101 13.38 5.92 -3.24
N ARG A 102 14.57 5.47 -2.79
CA ARG A 102 15.83 5.75 -3.50
C ARG A 102 15.88 5.13 -4.87
N ARG A 103 15.56 3.83 -5.00
CA ARG A 103 15.62 3.09 -6.27
C ARG A 103 14.61 3.63 -7.31
N LEU A 104 13.46 4.10 -6.86
CA LEU A 104 12.42 4.68 -7.72
C LEU A 104 12.56 6.19 -7.92
N GLY A 105 13.48 6.86 -7.22
CA GLY A 105 13.62 8.32 -7.25
C GLY A 105 12.37 9.08 -6.77
N SER A 106 11.56 8.47 -5.90
CA SER A 106 10.27 9.01 -5.48
C SER A 106 9.91 8.60 -4.06
N ALA A 107 9.49 9.56 -3.24
CA ALA A 107 8.91 9.27 -1.91
C ALA A 107 7.47 8.70 -2.00
N LYS A 108 6.81 8.85 -3.15
CA LYS A 108 5.50 8.26 -3.43
C LYS A 108 5.68 6.86 -3.99
N LEU A 109 5.22 5.87 -3.23
CA LEU A 109 5.29 4.44 -3.49
C LEU A 109 3.91 3.86 -3.85
N ALA A 110 3.04 4.65 -4.50
CA ALA A 110 1.78 4.15 -5.06
C ALA A 110 2.03 2.95 -6.00
N GLY A 111 1.12 1.97 -5.97
CA GLY A 111 1.30 0.69 -6.66
C GLY A 111 2.28 -0.28 -5.98
N CYS A 112 2.85 0.07 -4.83
CA CYS A 112 3.76 -0.82 -4.10
C CYS A 112 3.04 -1.60 -3.01
N GLU A 113 3.55 -2.80 -2.74
CA GLU A 113 3.13 -3.69 -1.67
C GLU A 113 4.32 -3.88 -0.71
N LEU A 114 4.07 -3.94 0.60
CA LEU A 114 5.08 -4.19 1.62
C LEU A 114 4.92 -5.61 2.17
N TYR A 115 5.99 -6.39 2.19
CA TYR A 115 6.05 -7.72 2.79
C TYR A 115 7.01 -7.66 3.97
N THR A 116 6.56 -8.00 5.18
CA THR A 116 7.37 -7.96 6.41
C THR A 116 7.24 -9.27 7.20
N THR A 117 8.31 -9.70 7.88
CA THR A 117 8.32 -10.96 8.62
C THR A 117 7.36 -11.00 9.81
N PHE A 118 6.92 -9.84 10.30
CA PHE A 118 5.96 -9.74 11.41
C PHE A 118 5.01 -8.57 11.18
N GLN A 119 3.90 -8.53 11.91
CA GLN A 119 2.98 -7.39 11.83
C GLN A 119 3.74 -6.09 12.15
N PRO A 120 3.70 -5.07 11.27
CA PRO A 120 4.47 -3.85 11.48
C PRO A 120 3.95 -3.07 12.68
N CYS A 121 4.86 -2.40 13.39
CA CYS A 121 4.49 -1.48 14.45
C CYS A 121 3.81 -0.21 13.90
N GLN A 122 3.19 0.59 14.77
CA GLN A 122 2.46 1.79 14.36
C GLN A 122 3.33 2.81 13.60
N MET A 123 4.62 2.92 13.92
CA MET A 123 5.57 3.75 13.19
C MET A 123 5.71 3.28 11.73
N CYS A 124 6.00 2.00 11.52
CA CYS A 124 6.18 1.42 10.19
C CYS A 124 4.88 1.45 9.38
N GLU A 125 3.73 1.15 10.01
CA GLU A 125 2.41 1.21 9.38
C GLU A 125 2.07 2.64 8.92
N THR A 126 2.38 3.65 9.74
CA THR A 126 2.19 5.06 9.39
C THR A 126 3.15 5.52 8.29
N ALA A 127 4.41 5.08 8.32
CA ALA A 127 5.37 5.39 7.25
C ALA A 127 4.92 4.81 5.90
N ALA A 128 4.41 3.56 5.90
CA ALA A 128 3.84 2.94 4.71
C ALA A 128 2.61 3.70 4.19
N TYR A 129 1.75 4.18 5.11
CA TYR A 129 0.61 5.03 4.78
C TYR A 129 1.05 6.35 4.10
N TRP A 130 2.01 7.08 4.69
CA TRP A 130 2.51 8.33 4.10
C TRP A 130 3.24 8.14 2.77
N ALA A 131 3.92 7.01 2.60
CA ALA A 131 4.53 6.64 1.32
C ALA A 131 3.47 6.28 0.25
N GLY A 132 2.23 5.98 0.64
CA GLY A 132 1.18 5.56 -0.28
C GLY A 132 1.31 4.10 -0.73
N ILE A 133 1.89 3.23 0.10
CA ILE A 133 1.88 1.78 -0.12
C ILE A 133 0.43 1.28 -0.10
N GLU A 134 0.07 0.39 -1.04
CA GLU A 134 -1.32 -0.03 -1.25
C GLU A 134 -1.74 -1.16 -0.30
N ARG A 135 -0.80 -2.03 0.07
CA ARG A 135 -1.09 -3.23 0.85
C ARG A 135 0.12 -3.71 1.64
N ILE A 136 -0.14 -4.25 2.82
CA ILE A 136 0.86 -4.88 3.69
C ILE A 136 0.54 -6.36 3.83
N PHE A 137 1.55 -7.21 3.66
CA PHE A 137 1.51 -8.63 3.95
C PHE A 137 2.52 -8.96 5.05
N TYR A 138 2.16 -9.85 5.97
CA TYR A 138 3.06 -10.20 7.06
C TYR A 138 3.01 -11.67 7.48
N GLY A 139 4.12 -12.13 8.07
CA GLY A 139 4.26 -13.45 8.66
C GLY A 139 4.39 -14.58 7.63
N GLU A 140 4.74 -15.77 8.12
CA GLU A 140 5.04 -16.94 7.30
C GLU A 140 3.84 -17.39 6.44
N ALA A 141 2.63 -17.29 6.99
CA ALA A 141 1.39 -17.59 6.30
C ALA A 141 0.97 -16.48 5.30
N VAL A 142 1.77 -15.43 5.13
CA VAL A 142 1.50 -14.30 4.23
C VAL A 142 0.12 -13.67 4.51
N THR A 143 -0.14 -13.35 5.77
CA THR A 143 -1.40 -12.73 6.17
C THR A 143 -1.55 -11.36 5.49
N ASP A 144 -2.69 -11.14 4.84
CA ASP A 144 -3.04 -9.83 4.28
C ASP A 144 -3.48 -8.89 5.40
N GLY A 145 -2.68 -7.86 5.66
CA GLY A 145 -2.94 -6.83 6.66
C GLY A 145 -3.85 -5.71 6.17
N GLY A 146 -4.17 -5.68 4.89
CA GLY A 146 -4.92 -4.62 4.23
C GLY A 146 -4.04 -3.44 3.83
N ALA A 147 -4.71 -2.32 3.52
CA ALA A 147 -4.03 -1.06 3.32
C ALA A 147 -3.41 -0.57 4.65
N PRO A 148 -2.22 0.08 4.61
CA PRO A 148 -1.65 0.72 5.78
C PRO A 148 -2.64 1.71 6.41
N ARG A 149 -2.66 1.80 7.74
CA ARG A 149 -3.56 2.69 8.47
C ARG A 149 -2.77 3.77 9.19
N TYR A 150 -3.28 5.00 9.10
CA TYR A 150 -2.92 6.06 10.03
C TYR A 150 -4.00 6.15 11.10
N ARG A 151 -3.64 5.82 12.34
CA ARG A 151 -4.51 6.11 13.49
C ARG A 151 -4.24 7.56 13.87
N SER A 152 -5.23 8.42 13.64
CA SER A 152 -5.16 9.81 14.11
C SER A 152 -4.91 9.81 15.62
N CYS A 153 -3.93 10.59 16.06
CA CYS A 153 -3.68 10.87 17.47
C CYS A 153 -4.89 11.54 18.13
#